data_AF-K1SCU0-F1
#
_entry.id   AF-K1SCU0-F1
#
_cell.length_a   1.000
_cell.length_b   1.000
_cell.length_c   1.000
_cell.angle_alpha   90.00
_cell.angle_beta   90.00
_cell.angle_gamma   90.00
#
_symmetry.space_group_name_H-M   'P 1'
#
loop_
_entity.id
_entity.type
_entity.pdbx_description
1 polymer ?
#
loop_
_entity_poly.entity_id
_entity_poly.type
_entity_poly.pdbx_seq_one_letter_code
_entity_poly.pdbx_strand_id
1 'polypeptide(L)'
;VNSLIGKEIPADTIRTILGALDIKIEAEEGDLWRVAVPPYRVDVTREADLVEEILRIYGYNNIPVPSHVNSALSYAPKPDRNKLMNLAADFLTANGFTEIMSNSLTKAAYYEGLTSYKPEHCVKILNPLSNDLNVMRQTLLFNMLEAVQLNTNHRNGDLKLYEFGNCYFYDATAATPEEPLKAYSEQFRLAIAVTGIAAPLSWNRKPEQASFFTLRA
;
A
#
# COMPACT_ATOMS: atom_id res chain seq x y z
N VAL A 1 28.32 3.57 18.30
CA VAL A 1 28.23 4.85 17.56
C VAL A 1 28.56 4.67 16.06
N ASN A 2 29.82 4.47 15.68
CA ASN A 2 30.26 4.51 14.27
C ASN A 2 29.53 3.52 13.33
N SER A 3 29.26 2.29 13.81
CA SER A 3 28.54 1.28 13.02
C SER A 3 27.11 1.71 12.66
N LEU A 4 26.41 2.36 13.59
CA LEU A 4 25.04 2.84 13.38
C LEU A 4 24.99 4.13 12.54
N ILE A 5 25.95 5.04 12.73
CA ILE A 5 26.03 6.29 11.97
C ILE A 5 26.59 6.07 10.56
N GLY A 6 27.46 5.07 10.38
CA GLY A 6 28.20 4.85 9.14
C GLY A 6 29.35 5.83 8.91
N LYS A 7 29.78 6.55 9.95
CA LYS A 7 30.90 7.51 9.94
C LYS A 7 31.61 7.49 11.29
N GLU A 8 32.93 7.60 11.25
CA GLU A 8 33.73 7.85 12.44
C GLU A 8 33.64 9.34 12.83
N ILE A 9 33.07 9.60 14.02
CA ILE A 9 33.02 10.93 14.61
C ILE A 9 34.12 11.00 15.69
N PRO A 10 34.99 12.02 15.68
CA PRO A 10 36.04 12.15 16.69
C PRO A 10 35.49 12.15 18.12
N ALA A 11 36.15 11.43 19.02
CA ALA A 11 35.73 11.29 20.42
C ALA A 11 35.51 12.65 21.13
N ASP A 12 36.37 13.64 20.88
CA ASP A 12 36.22 14.99 21.45
C ASP A 12 34.93 15.68 20.99
N THR A 13 34.54 15.48 19.73
CA THR A 13 33.27 16.00 19.21
C THR A 13 32.09 15.33 19.90
N ILE A 14 32.14 14.01 20.10
CA ILE A 14 31.11 13.28 20.84
C ILE A 14 31.03 13.79 22.28
N ARG A 15 32.16 14.00 22.95
CA ARG A 15 32.22 14.54 24.31
C ARG A 15 31.57 15.93 24.41
N THR A 16 31.88 16.83 23.46
CA THR A 16 31.25 18.15 23.39
C THR A 16 29.75 18.05 23.20
N ILE A 17 29.28 17.17 22.32
CA ILE A 17 27.86 16.97 22.05
C ILE A 17 27.14 16.43 23.28
N LEU A 18 27.67 15.38 23.92
CA LEU A 18 27.07 14.81 25.14
C LEU A 18 26.99 15.84 26.26
N GLY A 19 28.05 16.64 26.46
CA GLY A 19 28.05 17.74 27.42
C GLY A 19 27.00 18.80 27.11
N ALA A 20 26.84 19.19 25.84
CA ALA A 20 25.81 20.15 25.41
C ALA A 20 24.37 19.62 25.58
N LEU A 21 24.21 18.30 25.70
CA LEU A 21 22.92 17.64 25.92
C LEU A 21 22.64 17.34 27.40
N ASP A 22 23.51 17.82 28.31
CA ASP A 22 23.54 17.52 29.74
C ASP A 22 23.74 16.03 30.07
N ILE A 23 24.26 15.25 29.13
CA ILE A 23 24.55 13.83 29.32
C ILE A 23 25.94 13.71 29.94
N LYS A 24 25.99 13.33 31.21
CA LYS A 24 27.24 13.23 31.96
C LYS A 24 27.97 11.94 31.59
N ILE A 25 29.25 12.05 31.24
CA ILE A 25 30.11 10.88 31.07
C ILE A 25 30.63 10.47 32.46
N GLU A 26 30.33 9.25 32.88
CA GLU A 26 30.73 8.71 34.19
C GLU A 26 32.06 7.95 34.14
N ALA A 27 32.30 7.21 33.05
CA ALA A 27 33.51 6.44 32.86
C ALA A 27 33.82 6.26 31.37
N GLU A 28 35.11 6.18 31.05
CA GLU A 28 35.63 5.89 29.72
C GLU A 28 36.68 4.79 29.84
N GLU A 29 36.34 3.61 29.33
CA GLU A 29 37.17 2.41 29.38
C GLU A 29 37.46 1.96 27.95
N GLY A 30 38.46 2.59 27.33
CA GLY A 30 38.76 2.40 25.91
C GLY A 30 37.58 2.85 25.03
N ASP A 31 37.01 1.91 24.27
CA ASP A 31 35.88 2.16 23.37
C ASP A 31 34.51 2.10 24.07
N LEU A 32 34.46 1.73 25.37
CA LEU A 32 33.23 1.64 26.15
C LEU A 32 33.04 2.88 27.02
N TRP A 33 31.95 3.62 26.79
CA TRP A 33 31.61 4.81 27.55
C TRP A 33 30.37 4.56 28.41
N ARG A 34 30.47 4.89 29.69
CA ARG A 34 29.31 4.94 30.59
C ARG A 34 28.83 6.37 30.69
N VAL A 35 27.56 6.59 30.39
CA VAL A 35 26.94 7.91 30.46
C VAL A 35 25.69 7.88 31.34
N ALA A 36 25.47 8.96 32.07
CA ALA A 36 24.26 9.21 32.84
C ALA A 36 23.38 10.18 32.05
N VAL A 37 22.31 9.64 31.49
CA VAL A 37 21.29 10.41 30.79
C VAL A 37 20.38 11.11 31.81
N PRO A 38 20.08 12.42 31.66
CA PRO A 38 19.20 13.13 32.59
C PRO A 38 17.79 12.51 32.67
N PRO A 39 17.18 12.42 33.87
CA PRO A 39 15.87 11.78 34.04
C PRO A 39 14.71 12.38 33.24
N TYR A 40 14.82 13.63 32.78
CA TYR A 40 13.80 14.28 31.96
C TYR A 40 13.83 13.87 30.48
N ARG A 41 14.89 13.18 30.03
CA ARG A 41 14.99 12.59 28.69
C ARG A 41 14.39 11.19 28.69
N VAL A 42 13.07 11.13 28.77
CA VAL A 42 12.29 9.88 28.86
C VAL A 42 12.35 9.02 27.60
N ASP A 43 12.79 9.62 26.49
CA ASP A 43 12.97 9.05 25.17
C ASP A 43 14.33 8.36 24.96
N VAL A 44 15.34 8.68 25.79
CA VAL A 44 16.69 8.14 25.65
C VAL A 44 16.91 7.00 26.66
N THR A 45 16.66 5.77 26.22
CA THR A 45 16.69 4.57 27.09
C THR A 45 17.66 3.50 26.62
N ARG A 46 18.05 3.51 25.34
CA ARG A 46 18.93 2.54 24.68
C ARG A 46 20.14 3.23 24.08
N GLU A 47 21.16 2.44 23.74
CA GLU A 47 22.35 2.94 23.04
C GLU A 47 22.01 3.62 21.71
N ALA A 48 21.00 3.13 20.99
CA ALA A 48 20.59 3.66 19.70
C ALA A 48 20.03 5.09 19.82
N ASP A 49 19.25 5.35 20.87
CA ASP A 49 18.67 6.66 21.16
C ASP A 49 19.79 7.69 21.45
N LEU A 50 20.83 7.27 22.19
CA LEU A 50 22.01 8.10 22.44
C LEU A 50 22.79 8.40 21.15
N VAL A 51 22.91 7.40 20.26
CA VAL A 51 23.57 7.57 18.96
C VAL A 51 22.78 8.50 18.06
N GLU A 52 21.44 8.44 18.09
CA GLU A 52 20.56 9.37 17.39
C GLU A 52 20.79 10.81 17.88
N GLU A 53 20.85 11.02 19.20
CA GLU A 53 21.11 12.35 19.77
C GLU A 53 22.48 12.90 19.35
N ILE A 54 23.51 12.05 19.33
CA ILE A 54 24.84 12.43 18.82
C ILE A 54 24.75 12.82 17.34
N LEU A 55 24.11 11.99 16.51
CA LEU A 55 23.94 12.24 15.09
C LEU A 55 23.14 13.52 14.81
N ARG A 56 22.08 13.78 15.58
CA ARG A 56 21.20 14.94 15.43
C ARG A 56 21.95 16.25 15.65
N ILE A 57 22.78 16.32 16.69
CA ILE A 57 23.60 17.50 16.97
C ILE A 57 24.80 17.59 16.01
N TYR A 58 25.42 16.45 15.67
CA TYR A 58 26.49 16.42 14.68
C TYR A 58 26.02 16.90 13.30
N GLY A 59 24.77 16.64 12.94
CA GLY A 59 24.12 17.08 11.71
C GLY A 59 24.14 16.00 10.63
N TYR A 60 22.95 15.63 10.16
CA TYR A 60 22.75 14.62 9.12
C TYR A 60 23.48 14.96 7.81
N ASN A 61 23.57 16.24 7.45
CA ASN A 61 24.26 16.71 6.25
C ASN A 61 25.77 16.45 6.28
N ASN A 62 26.35 16.18 7.46
CA ASN A 62 27.77 15.86 7.61
C ASN A 62 28.05 14.36 7.38
N ILE A 63 27.03 13.53 7.18
CA ILE A 63 27.20 12.11 6.87
C ILE A 63 27.34 11.94 5.36
N PRO A 64 28.49 11.45 4.86
CA PRO A 64 28.69 11.25 3.45
C PRO A 64 27.80 10.10 2.95
N VAL A 65 27.31 10.21 1.73
CA VAL A 65 26.62 9.10 1.06
C VAL A 65 27.65 7.98 0.82
N PRO A 66 27.39 6.73 1.25
CA PRO A 66 28.35 5.64 1.06
C PRO A 66 28.58 5.38 -0.43
N SER A 67 29.85 5.18 -0.81
CA SER A 67 30.25 4.90 -2.20
C SER A 67 30.02 3.45 -2.62
N HIS A 68 29.76 2.56 -1.66
CA HIS A 68 29.57 1.13 -1.88
C HIS A 68 28.28 0.66 -1.22
N VAL A 69 27.54 -0.18 -1.95
CA VAL A 69 26.34 -0.86 -1.47
C VAL A 69 26.64 -2.36 -1.48
N ASN A 70 26.57 -2.99 -0.31
CA ASN A 70 26.62 -4.44 -0.21
C ASN A 70 25.22 -4.99 -0.47
N SER A 71 25.05 -5.77 -1.54
CA SER A 71 23.78 -6.40 -1.88
C SER A 71 23.96 -7.92 -1.97
N ALA A 72 23.04 -8.67 -1.37
CA ALA A 72 22.90 -10.10 -1.61
C ALA A 72 21.91 -10.31 -2.76
N LEU A 73 22.35 -11.01 -3.81
CA LEU A 73 21.49 -11.39 -4.92
C LEU A 73 20.47 -12.42 -4.42
N SER A 74 19.23 -11.97 -4.23
CA SER A 74 18.09 -12.85 -3.96
C SER A 74 17.31 -13.07 -5.26
N TYR A 75 17.01 -14.33 -5.58
CA TYR A 75 16.17 -14.66 -6.72
C TYR A 75 14.70 -14.52 -6.33
N ALA A 76 13.97 -13.69 -7.06
CA ALA A 76 12.52 -13.58 -6.87
C ALA A 76 11.82 -14.90 -7.24
N PRO A 77 10.84 -15.36 -6.45
CA PRO A 77 10.06 -16.55 -6.75
C PRO A 77 9.30 -16.38 -8.08
N LYS A 78 9.24 -17.45 -8.88
CA LYS A 78 8.46 -17.50 -10.13
C LYS A 78 7.21 -18.37 -9.92
N PRO A 79 6.08 -18.05 -10.59
CA PRO A 79 5.88 -16.95 -11.53
C PRO A 79 5.78 -15.59 -10.83
N ASP A 80 6.30 -14.55 -11.50
CA ASP A 80 6.20 -13.18 -11.03
C ASP A 80 4.79 -12.63 -11.32
N ARG A 81 4.00 -12.48 -10.26
CA ARG A 81 2.65 -11.93 -10.32
C ARG A 81 2.61 -10.54 -10.96
N ASN A 82 3.58 -9.67 -10.65
CA ASN A 82 3.61 -8.30 -11.16
C ASN A 82 3.88 -8.30 -12.66
N LYS A 83 4.76 -9.19 -13.12
CA LYS A 83 5.02 -9.36 -14.56
C LYS A 83 3.78 -9.83 -15.31
N LEU A 84 3.02 -10.77 -14.75
CA LEU A 84 1.76 -11.24 -15.35
C LEU A 84 0.71 -10.13 -15.38
N MET A 85 0.60 -9.37 -14.29
CA MET A 85 -0.32 -8.22 -14.19
C MET A 85 0.01 -7.16 -15.24
N ASN A 86 1.28 -6.77 -15.37
CA ASN A 86 1.72 -5.80 -16.37
C ASN A 86 1.43 -6.28 -17.79
N LEU A 87 1.66 -7.57 -18.08
CA LEU A 87 1.32 -8.13 -19.39
C LEU A 87 -0.18 -8.03 -19.70
N ALA A 88 -1.04 -8.31 -18.72
CA ALA A 88 -2.48 -8.17 -18.88
C ALA A 88 -2.92 -6.70 -19.02
N ALA A 89 -2.32 -5.79 -18.25
CA ALA A 89 -2.56 -4.35 -18.34
C ALA A 89 -2.16 -3.78 -19.71
N ASP A 90 -0.96 -4.15 -20.21
CA ASP A 90 -0.47 -3.76 -21.53
C ASP A 90 -1.41 -4.25 -22.63
N PHE A 91 -1.89 -5.49 -22.53
CA PHE A 91 -2.86 -6.05 -23.47
C PHE A 91 -4.19 -5.28 -23.48
N LEU A 92 -4.76 -4.98 -22.31
CA LEU A 92 -6.02 -4.25 -22.20
C LEU A 92 -5.88 -2.81 -22.70
N THR A 93 -4.79 -2.14 -22.31
CA THR A 93 -4.47 -0.77 -22.74
C THR A 93 -4.29 -0.69 -24.25
N ALA A 94 -3.56 -1.64 -24.86
CA ALA A 94 -3.40 -1.72 -26.30
C ALA A 94 -4.73 -1.92 -27.06
N ASN A 95 -5.74 -2.49 -26.40
CA ASN A 95 -7.10 -2.68 -26.94
C ASN A 95 -8.07 -1.54 -26.60
N GLY A 96 -7.54 -0.42 -26.10
CA GLY A 96 -8.29 0.81 -25.84
C GLY A 96 -9.09 0.78 -24.54
N PHE A 97 -8.76 -0.10 -23.60
CA PHE A 97 -9.29 -0.01 -22.24
C PHE A 97 -8.49 1.00 -21.40
N THR A 98 -9.17 1.65 -20.47
CA THR A 98 -8.58 2.57 -19.50
C THR A 98 -8.56 1.92 -18.13
N GLU A 99 -7.40 1.95 -17.47
CA GLU A 99 -7.30 1.52 -16.08
C GLU A 99 -7.99 2.51 -15.15
N ILE A 100 -8.79 1.98 -14.23
CA ILE A 100 -9.35 2.74 -13.11
C ILE A 100 -8.84 2.15 -11.80
N MET A 101 -8.79 2.98 -10.76
CA MET A 101 -8.47 2.55 -9.41
C MET A 101 -9.52 3.12 -8.47
N SER A 102 -10.29 2.24 -7.85
CA SER A 102 -11.36 2.62 -6.93
C SER A 102 -11.01 2.30 -5.48
N ASN A 103 -11.79 2.84 -4.55
CA ASN A 103 -11.56 2.61 -3.13
C ASN A 103 -11.90 1.15 -2.77
N SER A 104 -11.07 0.54 -1.93
CA SER A 104 -11.37 -0.78 -1.34
C SER A 104 -12.56 -0.73 -0.37
N LEU A 105 -12.84 0.42 0.21
CA LEU A 105 -14.01 0.66 1.06
C LEU A 105 -15.23 1.01 0.20
N THR A 106 -16.38 0.45 0.56
CA THR A 106 -17.65 0.65 -0.14
C THR A 106 -18.84 0.55 0.83
N LYS A 107 -20.06 0.61 0.28
CA LYS A 107 -21.32 0.64 1.00
C LYS A 107 -21.78 -0.79 1.32
N ALA A 108 -22.09 -1.07 2.58
CA ALA A 108 -22.72 -2.34 2.99
C ALA A 108 -24.04 -2.58 2.26
N ALA A 109 -24.78 -1.51 1.97
CA ALA A 109 -26.06 -1.54 1.27
C ALA A 109 -25.99 -2.23 -0.10
N TYR A 110 -24.83 -2.25 -0.77
CA TYR A 110 -24.67 -2.95 -2.06
C TYR A 110 -24.77 -4.47 -1.95
N TYR A 111 -24.60 -5.02 -0.75
CA TYR A 111 -24.63 -6.46 -0.53
C TYR A 111 -25.98 -6.97 -0.02
N GLU A 112 -26.89 -6.09 0.38
CA GLU A 112 -28.19 -6.45 0.94
C GLU A 112 -29.02 -7.29 -0.06
N GLY A 113 -29.49 -8.46 0.39
CA GLY A 113 -30.29 -9.37 -0.43
C GLY A 113 -29.51 -10.16 -1.49
N LEU A 114 -28.18 -10.00 -1.58
CA LEU A 114 -27.38 -10.77 -2.53
C LEU A 114 -27.08 -12.18 -2.05
N THR A 115 -27.17 -13.14 -2.97
CA THR A 115 -26.82 -14.54 -2.71
C THR A 115 -25.36 -14.85 -3.02
N SER A 116 -24.78 -14.20 -4.04
CA SER A 116 -23.39 -14.41 -4.47
C SER A 116 -22.36 -13.69 -3.61
N TYR A 117 -22.71 -12.52 -3.06
CA TYR A 117 -21.86 -11.72 -2.19
C TYR A 117 -22.66 -11.35 -0.94
N LYS A 118 -22.80 -12.30 -0.04
CA LYS A 118 -23.69 -12.17 1.11
C LYS A 118 -23.19 -11.10 2.10
N PRO A 119 -24.08 -10.31 2.73
CA PRO A 119 -23.69 -9.31 3.71
C PRO A 119 -22.88 -9.86 4.89
N GLU A 120 -23.10 -11.11 5.27
CA GLU A 120 -22.40 -11.74 6.40
C GLU A 120 -20.92 -11.97 6.10
N HIS A 121 -20.52 -12.01 4.83
CA HIS A 121 -19.13 -12.16 4.42
C HIS A 121 -18.42 -10.81 4.20
N CYS A 122 -19.09 -9.68 4.44
CA CYS A 122 -18.45 -8.37 4.39
C CYS A 122 -17.48 -8.19 5.57
N VAL A 123 -16.26 -7.74 5.27
CA VAL A 123 -15.35 -7.22 6.29
C VAL A 123 -15.82 -5.81 6.69
N LYS A 124 -16.34 -5.67 7.91
CA LYS A 124 -16.91 -4.41 8.41
C LYS A 124 -15.84 -3.54 9.06
N ILE A 125 -15.97 -2.22 8.88
CA ILE A 125 -15.17 -1.24 9.61
C ILE A 125 -15.86 -0.94 10.94
N LEU A 126 -15.13 -1.03 12.05
CA LEU A 126 -15.70 -0.88 13.39
C LEU A 126 -16.22 0.54 13.63
N ASN A 127 -15.48 1.56 13.19
CA ASN A 127 -15.84 2.97 13.35
C ASN A 127 -15.75 3.68 11.99
N PRO A 128 -16.73 3.47 11.10
CA PRO A 128 -16.68 4.04 9.75
C PRO A 128 -16.96 5.54 9.79
N LEU A 129 -16.24 6.31 8.98
CA LEU A 129 -16.45 7.77 8.85
C LEU A 129 -17.79 8.10 8.17
N SER A 130 -18.31 7.18 7.34
CA SER A 130 -19.61 7.34 6.67
C SER A 130 -20.22 5.97 6.31
N ASN A 131 -21.52 5.96 6.02
CA ASN A 131 -22.20 4.76 5.51
C ASN A 131 -21.76 4.35 4.09
N ASP A 132 -21.11 5.26 3.36
CA ASP A 132 -20.60 4.97 2.03
C ASP A 132 -19.27 4.18 2.06
N LEU A 133 -18.60 4.13 3.23
CA LEU A 133 -17.28 3.52 3.42
C LEU A 133 -17.26 2.65 4.69
N ASN A 134 -18.27 1.78 4.86
CA ASN A 134 -18.47 1.00 6.08
C ASN A 134 -18.09 -0.49 5.97
N VAL A 135 -17.81 -0.98 4.76
CA VAL A 135 -17.29 -2.33 4.52
C VAL A 135 -16.19 -2.33 3.47
N MET A 136 -15.33 -3.34 3.51
CA MET A 136 -14.42 -3.62 2.40
C MET A 136 -15.17 -4.36 1.28
N ARG A 137 -14.83 -4.05 0.03
CA ARG A 137 -15.48 -4.62 -1.15
C ARG A 137 -15.23 -6.13 -1.27
N GLN A 138 -16.30 -6.92 -1.47
CA GLN A 138 -16.20 -8.34 -1.85
C GLN A 138 -16.01 -8.54 -3.37
N THR A 139 -16.27 -7.50 -4.16
CA THR A 139 -16.19 -7.52 -5.62
C THR A 139 -15.83 -6.14 -6.14
N LEU A 140 -15.08 -6.08 -7.24
CA LEU A 140 -14.78 -4.85 -7.98
C LEU A 140 -15.99 -4.32 -8.77
N LEU A 141 -17.03 -5.15 -8.93
CA LEU A 141 -18.19 -4.84 -9.77
C LEU A 141 -18.90 -3.55 -9.37
N PHE A 142 -19.15 -3.33 -8.07
CA PHE A 142 -19.93 -2.17 -7.63
C PHE A 142 -19.18 -0.87 -7.89
N ASN A 143 -17.89 -0.82 -7.57
CA ASN A 143 -17.08 0.35 -7.87
C ASN A 143 -16.94 0.59 -9.39
N MET A 144 -16.87 -0.48 -10.18
CA MET A 144 -16.87 -0.39 -11.63
C MET A 144 -18.18 0.21 -12.16
N LEU A 145 -19.32 -0.18 -11.58
CA LEU A 145 -20.63 0.38 -11.92
C LEU A 145 -20.77 1.85 -11.46
N GLU A 146 -20.22 2.22 -10.30
CA GLU A 146 -20.15 3.62 -9.87
C GLU A 146 -19.35 4.48 -10.87
N ALA A 147 -18.20 3.97 -11.35
CA ALA A 147 -17.40 4.65 -12.36
C ALA A 147 -18.15 4.80 -13.70
N VAL A 148 -18.87 3.77 -14.14
CA VAL A 148 -19.72 3.83 -15.33
C VAL A 148 -20.86 4.83 -15.13
N GLN A 149 -21.54 4.80 -13.99
CA GLN A 149 -22.63 5.73 -13.68
C GLN A 149 -22.14 7.17 -13.66
N LEU A 150 -21.01 7.46 -13.01
CA LEU A 150 -20.42 8.79 -12.92
C LEU A 150 -20.13 9.37 -14.31
N ASN A 151 -19.47 8.59 -15.17
CA ASN A 151 -19.14 9.00 -16.53
C ASN A 151 -20.40 9.17 -17.40
N THR A 152 -21.35 8.24 -17.31
CA THR A 152 -22.63 8.33 -18.02
C THR A 152 -23.40 9.59 -17.64
N ASN A 153 -23.44 9.95 -16.35
CA ASN A 153 -24.06 11.19 -15.87
C ASN A 153 -23.36 12.45 -16.42
N HIS A 154 -22.07 12.34 -16.76
CA HIS A 154 -21.29 13.40 -17.42
C HIS A 154 -21.32 13.31 -18.94
N ARG A 155 -22.27 12.56 -19.53
CA ARG A 155 -22.44 12.37 -20.98
C ARG A 155 -21.26 11.66 -21.65
N ASN A 156 -20.50 10.87 -20.90
CA ASN A 156 -19.45 10.00 -21.39
C ASN A 156 -19.87 8.53 -21.20
N GLY A 157 -20.63 7.99 -22.15
CA GLY A 157 -21.26 6.66 -22.04
C GLY A 157 -20.50 5.52 -22.73
N ASP A 158 -19.55 5.86 -23.60
CA ASP A 158 -18.76 4.89 -24.37
C ASP A 158 -17.46 4.58 -23.60
N LEU A 159 -17.48 3.51 -22.81
CA LEU A 159 -16.41 3.21 -21.86
C LEU A 159 -15.86 1.81 -22.07
N LYS A 160 -14.55 1.68 -21.97
CA LYS A 160 -13.81 0.43 -21.82
C LYS A 160 -12.92 0.59 -20.60
N LEU A 161 -13.27 -0.04 -19.49
CA LEU A 161 -12.59 0.12 -18.20
C LEU A 161 -12.05 -1.22 -17.72
N TYR A 162 -10.91 -1.19 -17.05
CA TYR A 162 -10.45 -2.33 -16.27
C TYR A 162 -9.89 -1.87 -14.92
N GLU A 163 -9.95 -2.74 -13.92
CA GLU A 163 -9.37 -2.51 -12.61
C GLU A 163 -8.73 -3.79 -12.08
N PHE A 164 -7.50 -3.67 -11.59
CA PHE A 164 -6.89 -4.66 -10.72
C PHE A 164 -7.09 -4.24 -9.26
N GLY A 165 -7.53 -5.17 -8.42
CA GLY A 165 -7.76 -4.83 -7.04
C GLY A 165 -8.03 -6.02 -6.14
N ASN A 166 -7.77 -5.81 -4.86
CA ASN A 166 -8.09 -6.77 -3.83
C ASN A 166 -9.57 -6.70 -3.44
N CYS A 167 -10.13 -7.88 -3.25
CA CYS A 167 -11.44 -8.12 -2.65
C CYS A 167 -11.27 -8.86 -1.33
N TYR A 168 -12.14 -8.57 -0.38
CA TYR A 168 -12.01 -9.00 1.01
C TYR A 168 -13.21 -9.81 1.43
N PHE A 169 -12.97 -10.89 2.15
CA PHE A 169 -14.01 -11.82 2.60
C PHE A 169 -13.84 -12.14 4.08
N TYR A 170 -14.96 -12.21 4.77
CA TYR A 170 -15.06 -12.67 6.15
C TYR A 170 -15.76 -14.03 6.20
N ASP A 171 -15.17 -14.97 6.93
CA ASP A 171 -15.73 -16.27 7.26
C ASP A 171 -15.44 -16.60 8.73
N ALA A 172 -16.46 -16.46 9.57
CA ALA A 172 -16.35 -16.74 11.00
C ALA A 172 -15.94 -18.20 11.30
N THR A 173 -16.21 -19.14 10.39
CA THR A 173 -15.91 -20.57 10.60
C THR A 173 -14.43 -20.90 10.42
N ALA A 174 -13.68 -20.04 9.72
CA ALA A 174 -12.24 -20.19 9.52
C ALA A 174 -11.42 -19.71 10.73
N ALA A 175 -12.04 -19.00 11.70
CA ALA A 175 -11.38 -18.49 12.88
C ALA A 175 -11.10 -19.61 13.91
N THR A 176 -9.91 -19.60 14.50
CA THR A 176 -9.61 -20.37 15.73
C THR A 176 -9.29 -19.41 16.88
N PRO A 177 -9.44 -19.82 18.16
CA PRO A 177 -9.06 -18.99 19.31
C PRO A 177 -7.61 -18.49 19.25
N GLU A 178 -6.70 -19.30 18.70
CA GLU A 178 -5.29 -18.99 18.57
C GLU A 178 -4.98 -18.11 17.34
N GLU A 179 -5.80 -18.20 16.29
CA GLU A 179 -5.60 -17.49 15.02
C GLU A 179 -6.90 -16.83 14.51
N PRO A 180 -7.40 -15.78 15.21
CA PRO A 180 -8.65 -15.12 14.85
C PRO A 180 -8.60 -14.44 13.47
N LEU A 181 -7.41 -14.13 12.97
CA LEU A 181 -7.20 -13.49 11.67
C LEU A 181 -7.51 -14.42 10.48
N LYS A 182 -7.57 -15.75 10.69
CA LYS A 182 -7.96 -16.69 9.62
C LYS A 182 -9.40 -16.50 9.13
N ALA A 183 -10.22 -15.80 9.90
CA ALA A 183 -11.55 -15.39 9.48
C ALA A 183 -11.55 -14.44 8.28
N TYR A 184 -10.42 -13.80 7.97
CA TYR A 184 -10.30 -12.81 6.92
C TYR A 184 -9.45 -13.36 5.78
N SER A 185 -9.91 -13.17 4.54
CA SER A 185 -9.13 -13.50 3.36
C SER A 185 -9.18 -12.38 2.33
N GLU A 186 -8.11 -12.29 1.55
CA GLU A 186 -7.94 -11.32 0.47
C GLU A 186 -7.72 -12.07 -0.84
N GLN A 187 -8.39 -11.62 -1.90
CA GLN A 187 -8.23 -12.16 -3.24
C GLN A 187 -7.98 -11.03 -4.22
N PHE A 188 -6.86 -11.11 -4.93
CA PHE A 188 -6.54 -10.19 -6.02
C PHE A 188 -7.36 -10.56 -7.25
N ARG A 189 -8.12 -9.60 -7.80
CA ARG A 189 -9.03 -9.80 -8.92
C ARG A 189 -8.80 -8.77 -10.02
N LEU A 190 -9.22 -9.12 -11.21
CA LEU A 190 -9.34 -8.23 -12.36
C LEU A 190 -10.82 -8.09 -12.70
N ALA A 191 -11.29 -6.87 -12.85
CA ALA A 191 -12.60 -6.58 -13.41
C ALA A 191 -12.44 -5.79 -14.71
N ILE A 192 -13.40 -6.00 -15.62
CA ILE A 192 -13.41 -5.38 -16.95
C ILE A 192 -14.86 -5.00 -17.24
N ALA A 193 -15.08 -3.78 -17.72
CA ALA A 193 -16.38 -3.30 -18.17
C ALA A 193 -16.29 -2.67 -19.55
N VAL A 194 -17.34 -2.88 -20.36
CA VAL A 194 -17.53 -2.20 -21.63
C VAL A 194 -18.97 -1.72 -21.70
N THR A 195 -19.19 -0.48 -22.12
CA THR A 195 -20.52 0.11 -22.34
C THR A 195 -20.50 1.03 -23.57
N GLY A 196 -21.67 1.29 -24.14
CA GLY A 196 -21.84 2.19 -25.28
C GLY A 196 -21.23 1.64 -26.58
N ILE A 197 -20.61 2.51 -27.36
CA ILE A 197 -20.01 2.21 -28.66
C ILE A 197 -18.59 1.63 -28.46
N ALA A 198 -18.40 0.36 -28.85
CA ALA A 198 -17.13 -0.34 -28.73
C ALA A 198 -16.11 0.00 -29.83
N ALA A 199 -16.61 0.32 -31.04
CA ALA A 199 -15.82 0.81 -32.15
C ALA A 199 -16.45 2.13 -32.64
N PRO A 200 -15.76 3.28 -32.49
CA PRO A 200 -16.33 4.56 -32.87
C PRO A 200 -16.54 4.68 -34.38
N LEU A 201 -17.38 5.62 -34.79
CA LEU A 201 -17.55 5.96 -36.19
C LEU A 201 -16.20 6.37 -36.79
N SER A 202 -15.87 5.77 -37.93
CA SER A 202 -14.73 6.14 -38.77
C SER A 202 -15.24 6.43 -40.19
N TRP A 203 -14.44 7.14 -40.99
CA TRP A 203 -14.75 7.42 -42.40
C TRP A 203 -15.05 6.15 -43.22
N ASN A 204 -14.51 5.00 -42.81
CA ASN A 204 -14.67 3.71 -43.47
C ASN A 204 -15.43 2.66 -42.64
N ARG A 205 -15.90 2.98 -41.42
CA ARG A 205 -16.52 2.01 -40.52
C ARG A 205 -17.69 2.62 -39.77
N LYS A 206 -18.83 1.93 -39.79
CA LYS A 206 -20.00 2.29 -38.96
C LYS A 206 -19.70 2.04 -37.48
N PRO A 207 -20.29 2.82 -36.57
CA PRO A 207 -20.13 2.57 -35.14
C PRO A 207 -20.72 1.21 -34.77
N GLU A 208 -20.04 0.47 -33.90
CA GLU A 208 -20.48 -0.82 -33.40
C GLU A 208 -20.78 -0.73 -31.91
N GLN A 209 -21.98 -1.13 -31.52
CA GLN A 209 -22.39 -1.19 -30.11
C GLN A 209 -21.63 -2.32 -29.40
N ALA A 210 -21.23 -2.04 -28.16
CA ALA A 210 -20.69 -3.05 -27.28
C ALA A 210 -21.71 -4.18 -27.09
N SER A 211 -21.22 -5.42 -27.13
CA SER A 211 -22.02 -6.60 -26.87
C SER A 211 -21.24 -7.56 -25.99
N PHE A 212 -21.88 -8.66 -25.58
CA PHE A 212 -21.21 -9.77 -24.91
C PHE A 212 -19.95 -10.24 -25.67
N PHE A 213 -19.98 -10.21 -27.01
CA PHE A 213 -18.85 -10.65 -27.84
C PHE A 213 -17.68 -9.67 -27.81
N THR A 214 -17.91 -8.40 -27.49
CA THR A 214 -16.83 -7.42 -27.30
C THR A 214 -15.97 -7.77 -26.10
N LEU A 215 -16.56 -8.32 -25.03
CA LEU A 215 -15.83 -8.73 -23.83
C LEU A 215 -15.22 -10.14 -23.97
N ARG A 216 -15.85 -11.01 -24.78
CA ARG A 216 -15.39 -12.39 -24.99
C ARG A 216 -14.18 -12.51 -25.93
N ALA A 217 -14.05 -11.58 -26.88
CA ALA A 217 -13.02 -11.59 -27.92
C ALA A 217 -11.61 -11.45 -27.34
#